data_AF-A0A453DFD7-F1
#
_entry.id   AF-A0A453DFD7-F1
#
_cell.length_a   1.000
_cell.length_b   1.000
_cell.length_c   1.000
_cell.angle_alpha   90.00
_cell.angle_beta   90.00
_cell.angle_gamma   90.00
#
_symmetry.space_group_name_H-M   'P 1'
#
loop_
_entity.id
_entity.type
_entity.pdbx_description
1 polymer ?
#
loop_
_entity_poly.entity_id
_entity_poly.type
_entity_poly.pdbx_seq_one_letter_code
_entity_poly.pdbx_strand_id
1 'polypeptide(L)'
;PVVTHGLCFCSIGFNSVYHLTDLPSFVSGKYVVMFDPQGAYLPNVSAANPGKRIDYVSSTALTLYSDQLSPYRAFGCDMKVPFQGTLFRFPLRNAEQASSSRLSRQVYTEDDILSLFAQLYEEAVYNLLFLKNVLALEMYVWESDMGEPKIVYSCTLRSQDDKLSWHRQALIRFSGTSAESVEQKIDSFSMDFVSEAFLGNKFEKKSHTYFIVQGMASALSKIGIFATGAAKEYDLHLLPWASVAA
;
A
#
# COMPACT_ATOMS: atom_id res chain seq x y z
N PRO A 1 -34.79 -4.82 -3.73
CA PRO A 1 -34.27 -3.58 -4.33
C PRO A 1 -33.70 -2.66 -3.24
N VAL A 2 -32.44 -2.87 -2.88
CA VAL A 2 -31.68 -1.93 -2.04
C VAL A 2 -30.52 -1.48 -2.92
N VAL A 3 -30.68 -0.30 -3.49
CA VAL A 3 -29.65 0.36 -4.29
C VAL A 3 -28.75 1.11 -3.30
N THR A 4 -27.68 0.47 -2.84
CA THR A 4 -26.58 1.16 -2.16
C THR A 4 -25.83 1.99 -3.20
N HIS A 5 -26.12 3.29 -3.23
CA HIS A 5 -25.38 4.27 -4.03
C HIS A 5 -23.97 4.45 -3.44
N GLY A 6 -22.97 3.97 -4.20
CA GLY A 6 -21.73 4.69 -4.47
C GLY A 6 -20.92 5.24 -3.30
N LEU A 7 -20.25 4.36 -2.55
CA LEU A 7 -18.93 4.66 -1.99
C LEU A 7 -17.95 3.78 -2.75
N CYS A 8 -16.97 4.43 -3.39
CA CYS A 8 -15.86 3.79 -4.08
C CYS A 8 -15.31 2.63 -3.24
N PHE A 9 -15.19 1.43 -3.81
CA PHE A 9 -14.72 0.19 -3.16
C PHE A 9 -13.26 0.24 -2.63
N CYS A 10 -12.63 1.41 -2.59
CA CYS A 10 -11.35 1.60 -1.93
C CYS A 10 -11.59 1.88 -0.45
N SER A 11 -10.86 1.18 0.42
CA SER A 11 -10.90 1.33 1.87
C SER A 11 -10.75 2.80 2.29
N ILE A 12 -11.26 3.15 3.48
CA ILE A 12 -11.08 4.48 4.11
C ILE A 12 -9.62 4.97 4.03
N GLY A 13 -8.65 4.05 4.13
CA GLY A 13 -7.23 4.34 4.00
C GLY A 13 -6.83 5.00 2.66
N PHE A 14 -7.46 4.66 1.54
CA PHE A 14 -7.14 5.30 0.26
C PHE A 14 -7.57 6.77 0.22
N ASN A 15 -8.61 7.17 0.95
CA ASN A 15 -9.04 8.57 0.99
C ASN A 15 -7.98 9.51 1.59
N SER A 16 -6.98 8.98 2.30
CA SER A 16 -5.85 9.77 2.80
C SER A 16 -5.03 10.43 1.68
N VAL A 17 -5.06 9.90 0.45
CA VAL A 17 -4.33 10.50 -0.68
C VAL A 17 -4.83 11.91 -1.01
N TYR A 18 -6.08 12.25 -0.64
CA TYR A 18 -6.63 13.58 -0.84
C TYR A 18 -5.99 14.65 0.05
N HIS A 19 -5.16 14.28 1.03
CA HIS A 19 -4.27 15.24 1.69
C HIS A 19 -3.21 15.77 0.71
N LEU A 20 -2.72 14.94 -0.21
CA LEU A 20 -1.66 15.28 -1.16
C LEU A 20 -2.19 15.83 -2.50
N THR A 21 -3.29 15.29 -3.01
CA THR A 21 -3.74 15.53 -4.39
C THR A 21 -5.26 15.69 -4.52
N ASP A 22 -5.73 16.46 -5.49
CA ASP A 22 -7.16 16.53 -5.84
C ASP A 22 -7.56 15.55 -6.95
N LEU A 23 -6.59 15.00 -7.69
CA LEU A 23 -6.82 14.13 -8.85
C LEU A 23 -5.93 12.88 -8.78
N PRO A 24 -6.15 11.97 -7.80
CA PRO A 24 -5.41 10.74 -7.75
C PRO A 24 -5.74 9.87 -8.96
N SER A 25 -4.72 9.17 -9.48
CA SER A 25 -4.88 8.31 -10.64
C SER A 25 -3.99 7.08 -10.53
N PHE A 26 -4.34 6.03 -11.27
CA PHE A 26 -3.49 4.85 -11.37
C PHE A 26 -3.59 4.16 -12.73
N VAL A 27 -2.57 3.36 -13.03
CA VAL A 27 -2.51 2.46 -14.17
C VAL A 27 -2.42 1.03 -13.65
N SER A 28 -3.28 0.14 -14.15
CA SER A 28 -3.19 -1.28 -13.85
C SER A 28 -3.72 -2.09 -15.04
N GLY A 29 -2.93 -3.06 -15.51
CA GLY A 29 -3.21 -3.75 -16.76
C GLY A 29 -3.28 -2.74 -17.91
N LYS A 30 -4.37 -2.77 -18.68
CA LYS A 30 -4.59 -1.88 -19.84
C LYS A 30 -5.38 -0.60 -19.55
N TYR A 31 -5.65 -0.31 -18.29
CA TYR A 31 -6.53 0.79 -17.90
C TYR A 31 -5.76 1.89 -17.16
N VAL A 32 -6.07 3.13 -17.51
CA VAL A 32 -5.82 4.31 -16.66
C VAL A 32 -7.12 4.69 -15.99
N VAL A 33 -7.09 4.90 -14.68
CA VAL A 33 -8.23 5.36 -13.90
C VAL A 33 -7.84 6.66 -13.19
N MET A 34 -8.68 7.67 -13.32
CA MET A 34 -8.52 8.98 -12.69
C MET A 34 -9.74 9.27 -11.85
N PHE A 35 -9.55 9.73 -10.61
CA PHE A 35 -10.63 10.08 -9.71
C PHE A 35 -10.73 11.59 -9.56
N ASP A 36 -11.88 12.16 -9.92
CA ASP A 36 -12.16 13.59 -9.84
C ASP A 36 -13.47 13.80 -9.05
N PRO A 37 -13.42 13.71 -7.71
CA PRO A 37 -14.62 13.85 -6.88
C PRO A 37 -15.24 15.26 -6.92
N GLN A 38 -14.45 16.27 -7.32
CA GLN A 38 -14.95 17.63 -7.46
C GLN A 38 -15.52 17.92 -8.86
N GLY A 39 -15.21 17.08 -9.86
CA GLY A 39 -15.59 17.26 -11.26
C GLY A 39 -14.94 18.48 -11.92
N ALA A 40 -13.77 18.89 -11.43
CA ALA A 40 -13.11 20.13 -11.85
C ALA A 40 -12.14 19.94 -13.03
N TYR A 41 -11.64 18.72 -13.24
CA TYR A 41 -10.53 18.44 -14.15
C TYR A 41 -10.94 17.57 -15.34
N LEU A 42 -11.92 16.67 -15.17
CA LEU A 42 -12.30 15.69 -16.17
C LEU A 42 -13.64 16.04 -16.83
N PRO A 43 -13.75 15.92 -18.17
CA PRO A 43 -15.01 16.16 -18.86
C PRO A 43 -16.01 15.02 -18.62
N ASN A 44 -17.29 15.37 -18.49
CA ASN A 44 -18.43 14.46 -18.29
C ASN A 44 -18.37 13.64 -16.99
N VAL A 45 -17.79 14.21 -15.93
CA VAL A 45 -17.78 13.63 -14.59
C VAL A 45 -18.98 14.16 -13.79
N SER A 46 -19.55 13.32 -12.94
CA SER A 46 -20.67 13.68 -12.06
C SER A 46 -20.46 13.11 -10.66
N ALA A 47 -21.21 13.58 -9.66
CA ALA A 47 -21.14 13.03 -8.31
C ALA A 47 -21.42 11.51 -8.25
N ALA A 48 -22.22 10.98 -9.20
CA ALA A 48 -22.48 9.55 -9.32
C ALA A 48 -21.35 8.76 -10.00
N ASN A 49 -20.52 9.43 -10.81
CA ASN A 49 -19.37 8.84 -11.49
C ASN A 49 -18.16 9.79 -11.36
N PRO A 50 -17.54 9.89 -10.16
CA PRO A 50 -16.51 10.87 -9.83
C PRO A 50 -15.13 10.51 -10.40
N GLY A 51 -15.05 10.21 -11.69
CA GLY A 51 -13.80 9.81 -12.33
C GLY A 51 -13.97 9.28 -13.74
N LYS A 52 -12.86 8.83 -14.32
CA LYS A 52 -12.81 8.30 -15.69
C LYS A 52 -11.88 7.10 -15.77
N ARG A 53 -12.33 6.07 -16.51
CA ARG A 53 -11.52 4.91 -16.87
C ARG A 53 -11.30 4.90 -18.37
N ILE A 54 -10.04 4.82 -18.79
CA ILE A 54 -9.62 4.84 -20.18
C ILE A 54 -8.84 3.55 -20.46
N ASP A 55 -9.24 2.81 -21.49
CA ASP A 55 -8.45 1.71 -22.04
C ASP A 55 -7.40 2.31 -22.97
N TYR A 56 -6.16 2.46 -22.48
CA TYR A 56 -5.13 3.17 -23.23
C TYR A 56 -4.56 2.31 -24.38
N VAL A 57 -4.67 0.98 -24.31
CA VAL A 57 -4.11 0.08 -25.32
C VAL A 57 -4.94 0.07 -26.61
N SER A 58 -6.28 0.08 -26.46
CA SER A 58 -7.20 0.02 -27.61
C SER A 58 -7.67 1.38 -28.11
N SER A 59 -7.55 2.42 -27.28
CA SER A 59 -8.04 3.76 -27.61
C SER A 59 -7.00 4.59 -28.37
N THR A 60 -7.47 5.37 -29.34
CA THR A 60 -6.73 6.49 -29.95
C THR A 60 -6.45 7.64 -28.98
N ALA A 61 -6.89 7.56 -27.71
CA ALA A 61 -6.58 8.53 -26.68
C ALA A 61 -5.07 8.77 -26.48
N LEU A 62 -4.22 7.75 -26.66
CA LEU A 62 -2.76 7.89 -26.61
C LEU A 62 -2.22 8.87 -27.66
N THR A 63 -2.79 8.86 -28.86
CA THR A 63 -2.39 9.75 -29.96
C THR A 63 -2.88 11.18 -29.78
N LEU A 64 -4.01 11.39 -29.09
CA LEU A 64 -4.60 12.71 -28.89
C LEU A 64 -4.12 13.41 -27.62
N TYR A 65 -3.79 12.67 -26.56
CA TYR A 65 -3.43 13.19 -25.24
C TYR A 65 -2.11 12.59 -24.75
N SER A 66 -1.11 12.61 -25.62
CA SER A 66 0.19 11.98 -25.37
C SER A 66 0.95 12.62 -24.19
N ASP A 67 0.75 13.92 -24.00
CA ASP A 67 1.24 14.73 -22.89
C ASP A 67 0.63 14.28 -21.55
N GLN A 68 -0.68 14.04 -21.50
CA GLN A 68 -1.40 13.59 -20.30
C GLN A 68 -0.96 12.19 -19.85
N LEU A 69 -0.55 11.34 -20.79
CA LEU A 69 -0.15 9.95 -20.51
C LEU A 69 1.37 9.76 -20.38
N SER A 70 2.16 10.72 -20.86
CA SER A 70 3.61 10.74 -20.70
C SER A 70 4.10 10.50 -19.26
N PRO A 71 3.46 11.02 -18.19
CA PRO A 71 4.01 10.91 -16.86
C PRO A 71 3.82 9.53 -16.21
N TYR A 72 3.09 8.62 -16.87
CA TYR A 72 2.96 7.23 -16.45
C TYR A 72 4.03 6.32 -17.06
N ARG A 73 4.90 6.85 -17.94
CA ARG A 73 6.01 6.11 -18.51
C ARG A 73 7.15 5.95 -17.50
N ALA A 74 6.93 5.12 -16.50
CA ALA A 74 7.84 4.87 -15.39
C ALA A 74 7.84 3.38 -15.02
N PHE A 75 8.95 2.90 -14.43
CA PHE A 75 9.06 1.53 -13.89
C PHE A 75 8.63 0.43 -14.88
N GLY A 76 9.03 0.55 -16.15
CA GLY A 76 8.70 -0.42 -17.21
C GLY A 76 7.30 -0.27 -17.81
N CYS A 77 6.50 0.70 -17.37
CA CYS A 77 5.27 1.07 -18.06
C CYS A 77 5.61 1.92 -19.29
N ASP A 78 5.26 1.45 -20.49
CA ASP A 78 5.51 2.17 -21.75
C ASP A 78 4.25 2.87 -22.31
N MET A 79 3.11 2.66 -21.66
CA MET A 79 1.79 3.10 -22.09
C MET A 79 1.38 2.59 -23.48
N LYS A 80 1.94 1.47 -23.94
CA LYS A 80 1.60 0.84 -25.23
C LYS A 80 1.01 -0.56 -25.03
N VAL A 81 1.57 -1.32 -24.09
CA VAL A 81 1.09 -2.66 -23.75
C VAL A 81 0.44 -2.67 -22.36
N PRO A 82 -0.38 -3.69 -22.03
CA PRO A 82 -0.92 -3.84 -20.68
C PRO A 82 0.21 -3.92 -19.64
N PHE A 83 0.18 -3.04 -18.66
CA PHE A 83 1.20 -2.96 -17.60
C PHE A 83 1.05 -4.12 -16.60
N GLN A 84 2.13 -4.87 -16.38
CA GLN A 84 2.19 -5.99 -15.41
C GLN A 84 2.52 -5.49 -14.00
N GLY A 85 1.67 -4.60 -13.50
CA GLY A 85 1.82 -3.97 -12.20
C GLY A 85 0.73 -2.94 -11.97
N THR A 86 0.89 -2.19 -10.89
CA THR A 86 0.01 -1.06 -10.59
C THR A 86 0.86 0.16 -10.28
N LEU A 87 0.65 1.24 -11.04
CA LEU A 87 1.35 2.51 -10.85
C LEU A 87 0.34 3.54 -10.38
N PHE A 88 0.54 4.09 -9.18
CA PHE A 88 -0.24 5.22 -8.70
C PHE A 88 0.49 6.53 -8.99
N ARG A 89 -0.28 7.57 -9.33
CA ARG A 89 0.21 8.92 -9.55
C ARG A 89 -0.65 9.89 -8.76
N PHE A 90 0.01 10.67 -7.91
CA PHE A 90 -0.60 11.69 -7.06
C PHE A 90 0.07 13.04 -7.36
N PRO A 91 -0.47 13.83 -8.32
CA PRO A 91 0.04 15.18 -8.58
C PRO A 91 -0.10 16.04 -7.32
N LEU A 92 1.01 16.58 -6.81
CA LEU A 92 0.98 17.39 -5.60
C LEU A 92 0.15 18.65 -5.82
N ARG A 93 -0.68 18.98 -4.83
CA ARG A 93 -1.51 20.18 -4.86
C ARG A 93 -0.65 21.43 -4.75
N ASN A 94 -0.80 22.36 -5.70
CA ASN A 94 -0.14 23.66 -5.64
C ASN A 94 -0.95 24.68 -4.80
N ALA A 95 -0.38 25.85 -4.53
CA ALA A 95 -1.00 26.87 -3.67
C ALA A 95 -2.33 27.41 -4.24
N GLU A 96 -2.44 27.56 -5.56
CA GLU A 96 -3.66 28.03 -6.21
C GLU A 96 -4.79 27.01 -6.07
N GLN A 97 -4.49 25.74 -6.35
CA GLN A 97 -5.42 24.61 -6.18
C GLN A 97 -5.89 24.50 -4.73
N ALA A 98 -4.96 24.60 -3.75
CA ALA A 98 -5.29 24.55 -2.33
C ALA A 98 -6.25 25.65 -1.87
N SER A 99 -6.19 26.85 -2.47
CA SER A 99 -7.12 27.93 -2.14
C SER A 99 -8.57 27.63 -2.58
N SER A 100 -8.72 26.93 -3.70
CA SER A 100 -10.01 26.61 -4.31
C SER A 100 -10.55 25.21 -3.96
N SER A 101 -9.69 24.31 -3.48
CA SER A 101 -10.05 22.91 -3.26
C SER A 101 -10.99 22.77 -2.06
N ARG A 102 -12.06 21.99 -2.26
CA ARG A 102 -13.00 21.58 -1.22
C ARG A 102 -12.52 20.35 -0.44
N LEU A 103 -11.42 19.71 -0.85
CA LEU A 103 -10.89 18.49 -0.21
C LEU A 103 -9.87 18.80 0.88
N SER A 104 -8.89 19.66 0.58
CA SER A 104 -7.84 20.05 1.51
C SER A 104 -7.21 21.38 1.10
N ARG A 105 -6.81 22.18 2.09
CA ARG A 105 -6.04 23.42 1.91
C ARG A 105 -4.54 23.22 2.09
N GLN A 106 -4.10 21.99 2.34
CA GLN A 106 -2.70 21.68 2.57
C GLN A 106 -1.94 21.60 1.24
N VAL A 107 -0.77 22.22 1.24
CA VAL A 107 0.22 22.21 0.16
C VAL A 107 1.43 21.45 0.66
N TYR A 108 2.00 20.60 -0.18
CA TYR A 108 3.21 19.84 0.13
C TYR A 108 4.33 20.29 -0.81
N THR A 109 5.45 20.68 -0.23
CA THR A 109 6.69 21.00 -0.95
C THR A 109 7.54 19.75 -1.17
N GLU A 110 8.59 19.87 -1.97
CA GLU A 110 9.56 18.79 -2.17
C GLU A 110 10.19 18.35 -0.85
N ASP A 111 10.59 19.31 0.00
CA ASP A 111 11.16 19.05 1.33
C ASP A 111 10.18 18.30 2.25
N ASP A 112 8.88 18.61 2.17
CA ASP A 112 7.85 17.90 2.95
C ASP A 112 7.75 16.42 2.51
N ILE A 113 7.83 16.15 1.20
CA ILE A 113 7.79 14.77 0.68
C ILE A 113 9.07 14.01 1.06
N LEU A 114 10.23 14.64 1.00
CA LEU A 114 11.49 14.05 1.44
C LEU A 114 11.48 13.76 2.95
N SER A 115 10.85 14.61 3.74
CA SER A 115 10.65 14.40 5.18
C SER A 115 9.72 13.22 5.45
N LEU A 116 8.63 13.08 4.68
CA LEU A 116 7.75 11.90 4.75
C LEU A 116 8.49 10.62 4.38
N PHE A 117 9.38 10.65 3.38
CA PHE A 117 10.22 9.50 3.04
C PHE A 117 11.15 9.11 4.19
N ALA A 118 11.79 10.09 4.84
CA ALA A 118 12.64 9.83 6.00
C ALA A 118 11.85 9.19 7.16
N GLN A 119 10.67 9.73 7.49
CA GLN A 119 9.78 9.16 8.52
C GLN A 119 9.32 7.74 8.18
N LEU A 120 8.93 7.50 6.92
CA LEU A 120 8.55 6.17 6.46
C LEU A 120 9.72 5.19 6.52
N TYR A 121 10.94 5.65 6.24
CA TYR A 121 12.16 4.83 6.30
C TYR A 121 12.49 4.43 7.74
N GLU A 122 12.35 5.33 8.71
CA GLU A 122 12.54 5.04 10.14
C GLU A 122 11.62 3.90 10.61
N GLU A 123 10.38 3.88 10.14
CA GLU A 123 9.38 2.87 10.48
C GLU A 123 9.33 1.68 9.49
N ALA A 124 10.18 1.66 8.45
CA ALA A 124 10.04 0.70 7.35
C ALA A 124 10.19 -0.75 7.80
N VAL A 125 11.14 -1.01 8.71
CA VAL A 125 11.40 -2.35 9.26
C VAL A 125 10.20 -2.85 10.06
N TYR A 126 9.64 -2.00 10.93
CA TYR A 126 8.45 -2.33 11.72
C TYR A 126 7.23 -2.56 10.84
N ASN A 127 7.04 -1.74 9.80
CA ASN A 127 5.96 -1.95 8.83
C ASN A 127 6.11 -3.30 8.11
N LEU A 128 7.29 -3.63 7.59
CA LEU A 128 7.53 -4.89 6.87
C LEU A 128 7.45 -6.14 7.77
N LEU A 129 7.62 -5.99 9.09
CA LEU A 129 7.45 -7.07 10.07
C LEU A 129 6.06 -7.69 10.00
N PHE A 130 5.04 -6.87 9.82
CA PHE A 130 3.64 -7.28 9.87
C PHE A 130 3.02 -7.55 8.48
N LEU A 131 3.70 -7.14 7.41
CA LEU A 131 3.24 -7.36 6.04
C LEU A 131 3.51 -8.80 5.59
N LYS A 132 2.54 -9.43 4.92
CA LYS A 132 2.65 -10.84 4.51
C LYS A 132 3.22 -11.05 3.11
N ASN A 133 2.96 -10.12 2.19
CA ASN A 133 3.33 -10.27 0.78
C ASN A 133 4.35 -9.24 0.30
N VAL A 134 4.47 -8.11 1.01
CA VAL A 134 5.48 -7.09 0.71
C VAL A 134 6.81 -7.53 1.34
N LEU A 135 7.87 -7.53 0.52
CA LEU A 135 9.21 -7.96 0.92
C LEU A 135 10.24 -6.84 0.86
N ALA A 136 9.99 -5.83 0.03
CA ALA A 136 10.87 -4.70 -0.13
C ALA A 136 10.05 -3.42 -0.22
N LEU A 137 10.62 -2.34 0.31
CA LEU A 137 10.16 -0.97 0.17
C LEU A 137 11.34 -0.13 -0.30
N GLU A 138 11.16 0.55 -1.43
CA GLU A 138 12.21 1.36 -2.04
C GLU A 138 11.64 2.74 -2.36
N MET A 139 12.44 3.76 -2.09
CA MET A 139 12.06 5.17 -2.28
C MET A 139 13.04 5.81 -3.23
N TYR A 140 12.51 6.45 -4.26
CA TYR A 140 13.28 7.03 -5.34
C TYR A 140 12.92 8.49 -5.55
N VAL A 141 13.89 9.28 -6.02
CA VAL A 141 13.72 10.67 -6.44
C VAL A 141 14.11 10.79 -7.91
N TRP A 142 13.25 11.42 -8.70
CA TRP A 142 13.47 11.67 -10.11
C TRP A 142 13.73 13.16 -10.34
N GLU A 143 14.99 13.52 -10.50
CA GLU A 143 15.40 14.90 -10.79
C GLU A 143 15.19 15.23 -12.29
N SER A 144 14.95 16.49 -12.61
CA SER A 144 14.56 16.94 -13.97
C SER A 144 15.60 16.67 -15.06
N ASP A 145 16.87 16.51 -14.69
CA ASP A 145 18.01 16.27 -15.56
C ASP A 145 18.35 14.79 -15.73
N MET A 146 17.68 13.90 -15.01
CA MET A 146 18.00 12.47 -14.98
C MET A 146 17.04 11.66 -15.85
N GLY A 147 17.59 10.77 -16.68
CA GLY A 147 16.79 9.81 -17.47
C GLY A 147 16.16 8.69 -16.64
N GLU A 148 16.67 8.46 -15.42
CA GLU A 148 16.25 7.42 -14.50
C GLU A 148 16.23 7.94 -13.05
N PRO A 149 15.34 7.43 -12.19
CA PRO A 149 15.23 7.88 -10.81
C PRO A 149 16.37 7.33 -9.94
N LYS A 150 16.84 8.13 -8.98
CA LYS A 150 17.86 7.73 -8.01
C LYS A 150 17.22 7.17 -6.75
N ILE A 151 17.73 6.06 -6.23
CA ILE A 151 17.29 5.51 -4.95
C ILE A 151 17.79 6.37 -3.79
N VAL A 152 16.93 6.64 -2.80
CA VAL A 152 17.27 7.41 -1.60
C VAL A 152 17.20 6.52 -0.35
N TYR A 153 16.18 5.66 -0.27
CA TYR A 153 16.03 4.71 0.83
C TYR A 153 15.61 3.34 0.28
N SER A 154 16.11 2.28 0.90
CA SER A 154 15.67 0.91 0.66
C SER A 154 15.52 0.18 1.99
N CYS A 155 14.49 -0.64 2.11
CA CYS A 155 14.34 -1.61 3.19
C CYS A 155 13.85 -2.92 2.60
N THR A 156 14.65 -3.97 2.73
CA THR A 156 14.37 -5.28 2.14
C THR A 156 14.48 -6.37 3.18
N LEU A 157 13.49 -7.25 3.20
CA LEU A 157 13.51 -8.51 3.93
C LEU A 157 14.38 -9.52 3.17
N ARG A 158 15.53 -9.85 3.75
CA ARG A 158 16.44 -10.87 3.26
C ARG A 158 16.11 -12.18 3.96
N SER A 159 15.03 -12.84 3.54
CA SER A 159 14.69 -14.14 4.10
C SER A 159 15.78 -15.16 3.73
N GLN A 160 16.36 -15.82 4.73
CA GLN A 160 17.13 -17.05 4.52
C GLN A 160 16.23 -18.29 4.55
N ASP A 161 14.97 -18.14 4.93
CA ASP A 161 14.02 -19.23 5.09
C ASP A 161 13.02 -19.25 3.93
N ASP A 162 13.10 -20.28 3.09
CA ASP A 162 12.15 -20.56 2.00
C ASP A 162 10.73 -20.78 2.54
N LYS A 163 10.57 -21.02 3.84
CA LYS A 163 9.28 -21.22 4.51
C LYS A 163 8.65 -19.94 5.02
N LEU A 164 9.20 -18.75 4.75
CA LEU A 164 8.61 -17.48 5.20
C LEU A 164 7.10 -17.36 4.87
N SER A 165 6.70 -17.75 3.66
CA SER A 165 5.29 -17.76 3.25
C SER A 165 4.46 -18.71 4.13
N TRP A 166 4.99 -19.88 4.46
CA TRP A 166 4.37 -20.86 5.34
C TRP A 166 4.24 -20.33 6.77
N HIS A 167 5.29 -19.69 7.30
CA HIS A 167 5.26 -19.00 8.59
C HIS A 167 4.18 -17.91 8.62
N ARG A 168 4.12 -17.03 7.61
CA ARG A 168 3.12 -15.95 7.50
C ARG A 168 1.67 -16.44 7.35
N GLN A 169 1.47 -17.72 6.99
CA GLN A 169 0.17 -18.39 6.92
C GLN A 169 -0.24 -19.10 8.23
N ALA A 170 0.46 -18.86 9.35
CA ALA A 170 0.16 -19.50 10.65
C ALA A 170 -1.30 -19.42 11.07
N LEU A 171 -1.99 -18.30 10.83
CA LEU A 171 -3.42 -18.17 11.15
C LEU A 171 -4.27 -19.26 10.47
N ILE A 172 -4.08 -19.45 9.15
CA ILE A 172 -4.82 -20.45 8.37
C ILE A 172 -4.43 -21.87 8.83
N ARG A 173 -3.14 -22.09 9.10
CA ARG A 173 -2.63 -23.38 9.58
C ARG A 173 -3.21 -23.75 10.94
N PHE A 174 -3.28 -22.81 11.86
CA PHE A 174 -3.77 -23.02 13.22
C PHE A 174 -5.29 -23.15 13.27
N SER A 175 -6.03 -22.41 12.43
CA SER A 175 -7.49 -22.48 12.36
C SER A 175 -8.04 -23.72 11.67
N GLY A 176 -7.28 -24.31 10.74
CA GLY A 176 -7.70 -25.50 9.97
C GLY A 176 -7.55 -26.84 10.70
N THR A 177 -6.97 -26.86 11.90
CA THR A 177 -6.73 -28.10 12.67
C THR A 177 -7.82 -28.32 13.73
N SER A 178 -8.33 -29.55 13.85
CA SER A 178 -9.44 -29.95 14.74
C SER A 178 -9.40 -29.31 16.14
N ALA A 179 -10.55 -28.84 16.60
CA ALA A 179 -10.78 -28.18 17.90
C ALA A 179 -10.52 -29.08 19.12
N GLU A 180 -10.15 -30.34 18.92
CA GLU A 180 -9.89 -31.33 19.98
C GLU A 180 -8.45 -31.28 20.55
N SER A 181 -7.56 -30.47 19.96
CA SER A 181 -6.19 -30.32 20.48
C SER A 181 -6.15 -29.44 21.75
N VAL A 182 -5.71 -30.03 22.86
CA VAL A 182 -5.52 -29.35 24.17
C VAL A 182 -4.29 -28.43 24.15
N GLU A 183 -3.33 -28.68 23.25
CA GLU A 183 -2.06 -27.98 23.20
C GLU A 183 -2.12 -26.62 22.48
N GLN A 184 -1.36 -25.66 23.01
CA GLN A 184 -1.11 -24.38 22.34
C GLN A 184 -0.28 -24.61 21.08
N LYS A 185 -0.73 -24.07 19.95
CA LYS A 185 0.05 -24.12 18.71
C LYS A 185 0.98 -22.92 18.69
N ILE A 186 2.28 -23.18 18.62
CA ILE A 186 3.33 -22.16 18.57
C ILE A 186 4.16 -22.40 17.31
N ASP A 187 4.54 -21.32 16.66
CA ASP A 187 5.46 -21.29 15.54
C ASP A 187 6.44 -20.14 15.75
N SER A 188 7.69 -20.35 15.34
CA SER A 188 8.74 -19.35 15.52
C SER A 188 9.72 -19.37 14.37
N PHE A 189 10.18 -18.19 13.96
CA PHE A 189 11.10 -18.02 12.85
C PHE A 189 11.83 -16.69 12.97
N SER A 190 12.94 -16.54 12.23
CA SER A 190 13.69 -15.29 12.18
C SER A 190 13.40 -14.53 10.90
N MET A 191 13.45 -13.20 10.97
CA MET A 191 13.35 -12.31 9.83
C MET A 191 14.54 -11.34 9.84
N ASP A 192 15.32 -11.34 8.76
CA ASP A 192 16.46 -10.45 8.60
C ASP A 192 16.12 -9.31 7.63
N PHE A 193 16.18 -8.09 8.11
CA PHE A 193 15.95 -6.89 7.32
C PHE A 193 17.27 -6.18 7.07
N VAL A 194 17.42 -5.65 5.85
CA VAL A 194 18.51 -4.75 5.48
C VAL A 194 17.88 -3.43 5.07
N SER A 195 18.25 -2.35 5.76
CA SER A 195 17.86 -1.00 5.41
C SER A 195 19.09 -0.18 4.99
N GLU A 196 18.92 0.57 3.91
CA GLU A 196 19.98 1.34 3.27
C GLU A 196 19.49 2.77 3.00
N ALA A 197 20.31 3.76 3.32
CA ALA A 197 20.07 5.17 3.05
C ALA A 197 21.20 5.75 2.19
N PHE A 198 20.81 6.45 1.12
CA PHE A 198 21.66 7.03 0.09
C PHE A 198 21.46 8.55 0.04
N LEU A 199 21.98 9.26 1.04
CA LEU A 199 21.82 10.70 1.21
C LEU A 199 23.04 11.45 0.64
N GLY A 200 22.98 11.80 -0.64
CA GLY A 200 24.09 12.45 -1.36
C GLY A 200 25.32 11.54 -1.39
N ASN A 201 26.43 11.99 -0.79
CA ASN A 201 27.67 11.20 -0.70
C ASN A 201 27.73 10.25 0.50
N LYS A 202 26.69 10.24 1.35
CA LYS A 202 26.65 9.37 2.54
C LYS A 202 25.84 8.12 2.25
N PHE A 203 26.44 6.97 2.57
CA PHE A 203 25.80 5.67 2.52
C PHE A 203 25.75 5.11 3.95
N GLU A 204 24.55 4.77 4.41
CA GLU A 204 24.33 4.10 5.68
C GLU A 204 23.59 2.78 5.42
N LYS A 205 24.07 1.70 6.04
CA LYS A 205 23.46 0.38 5.95
C LYS A 205 23.27 -0.19 7.35
N LYS A 206 22.06 -0.64 7.65
CA LYS A 206 21.71 -1.31 8.91
C LYS A 206 21.13 -2.69 8.61
N SER A 207 21.44 -3.63 9.50
CA SER A 207 20.84 -4.96 9.49
C SER A 207 20.09 -5.16 10.80
N HIS A 208 18.85 -5.62 10.71
CA HIS A 208 18.02 -5.92 11.88
C HIS A 208 17.52 -7.35 11.77
N THR A 209 17.70 -8.13 12.82
CA THR A 209 17.17 -9.49 12.91
C THR A 209 16.11 -9.52 13.99
N TYR A 210 14.90 -9.94 13.62
CA TYR A 210 13.80 -10.14 14.54
C TYR A 210 13.49 -11.62 14.68
N PHE A 211 13.31 -12.08 15.91
CA PHE A 211 12.81 -13.42 16.20
C PHE A 211 11.31 -13.32 16.46
N ILE A 212 10.51 -13.92 15.56
CA ILE A 212 9.07 -13.90 15.61
C ILE A 212 8.59 -15.15 16.32
N VAL A 213 7.74 -14.97 17.33
CA VAL A 213 6.99 -16.05 17.96
C VAL A 213 5.51 -15.75 17.77
N GLN A 214 4.81 -16.66 17.12
CA GLN A 214 3.38 -16.56 16.88
C GLN A 214 2.70 -17.81 17.41
N GLY A 215 1.54 -17.63 18.04
CA GLY A 215 0.82 -18.76 18.63
C GLY A 215 -0.68 -18.54 18.67
N MET A 216 -1.41 -19.63 18.70
CA MET A 216 -2.85 -19.65 18.90
C MET A 216 -3.16 -20.39 20.19
N ALA A 217 -3.88 -19.73 21.09
CA ALA A 217 -4.34 -20.33 22.33
C ALA A 217 -5.31 -21.48 22.04
N SER A 218 -5.31 -22.50 22.90
CA SER A 218 -6.26 -23.60 22.80
C SER A 218 -7.70 -23.08 22.81
N ALA A 219 -8.59 -23.75 22.06
CA ALA A 219 -10.02 -23.46 22.05
C ALA A 219 -10.64 -23.56 23.45
N LEU A 220 -10.06 -24.37 24.34
CA LEU A 220 -10.49 -24.56 25.72
C LEU A 220 -9.96 -23.50 26.70
N SER A 221 -9.06 -22.62 26.25
CA SER A 221 -8.56 -21.52 27.08
C SER A 221 -9.62 -20.44 27.25
N LYS A 222 -9.52 -19.60 28.30
CA LYS A 222 -10.44 -18.46 28.50
C LYS A 222 -10.55 -17.56 27.27
N ILE A 223 -9.43 -17.35 26.57
CA ILE A 223 -9.40 -16.50 25.37
C ILE A 223 -9.98 -17.22 24.14
N GLY A 224 -9.77 -18.54 24.03
CA GLY A 224 -10.39 -19.38 22.99
C GLY A 224 -11.90 -19.49 23.14
N ILE A 225 -12.39 -19.66 24.37
CA ILE A 225 -13.82 -19.67 24.70
C ILE A 225 -14.44 -18.30 24.41
N PHE A 226 -13.79 -17.21 24.85
CA PHE A 226 -14.26 -15.85 24.54
C PHE A 226 -14.34 -15.61 23.02
N ALA A 227 -13.29 -15.97 22.28
CA ALA A 227 -13.29 -15.81 20.83
C ALA A 227 -14.38 -16.62 20.12
N THR A 228 -14.64 -17.85 20.58
CA THR A 228 -15.68 -18.71 20.03
C THR A 228 -17.08 -18.18 20.37
N GLY A 229 -17.26 -17.66 21.59
CA GLY A 229 -18.46 -16.94 22.00
C GLY A 229 -18.68 -15.69 21.14
N ALA A 230 -17.63 -14.89 20.93
CA ALA A 230 -17.69 -13.68 20.12
C ALA A 230 -18.06 -13.96 18.66
N ALA A 231 -17.48 -15.01 18.06
CA ALA A 231 -17.82 -15.44 16.71
C ALA A 231 -19.27 -15.91 16.58
N LYS A 232 -19.79 -16.61 17.60
CA LYS A 232 -21.15 -17.17 17.59
C LYS A 232 -22.24 -16.13 17.92
N GLU A 233 -21.97 -15.22 18.85
CA GLU A 233 -22.94 -14.23 19.32
C GLU A 233 -22.94 -12.94 18.50
N TYR A 234 -21.80 -12.57 17.90
CA TYR A 234 -21.62 -11.27 17.25
C TYR A 234 -21.15 -11.36 15.79
N ASP A 235 -21.10 -12.56 15.19
CA ASP A 235 -20.59 -12.80 13.82
C ASP A 235 -19.14 -12.28 13.61
N LEU A 236 -18.41 -12.13 14.72
CA LEU A 236 -17.03 -11.64 14.74
C LEU A 236 -16.07 -12.80 14.49
N HIS A 237 -15.92 -13.17 13.21
CA HIS A 237 -14.98 -14.21 12.77
C HIS A 237 -13.50 -13.77 12.79
N LEU A 238 -13.21 -12.52 13.14
CA LEU A 238 -11.86 -11.97 13.19
C LEU A 238 -11.31 -12.11 14.62
N LEU A 239 -10.40 -13.06 14.79
CA LEU A 239 -9.58 -13.14 16.01
C LEU A 239 -8.62 -11.94 16.05
N PRO A 240 -8.64 -11.12 17.12
CA PRO A 240 -7.67 -10.04 17.26
C PRO A 240 -6.28 -10.65 17.44
N TRP A 241 -5.38 -10.38 16.48
CA TRP A 241 -3.96 -10.62 16.66
C TRP A 241 -3.39 -9.45 17.46
N ALA A 242 -2.95 -9.74 18.69
CA ALA A 242 -2.10 -8.83 19.43
C ALA A 242 -0.65 -9.20 19.12
N SER A 243 0.08 -8.31 18.47
CA SER A 243 1.52 -8.42 18.28
C SER A 243 2.23 -7.41 19.17
N VAL A 244 3.26 -7.86 19.86
CA VAL A 244 4.19 -7.00 20.59
C VAL A 244 5.55 -7.18 19.92
N ALA A 245 6.10 -6.10 19.39
CA ALA A 245 7.51 -6.01 19.06
C ALA A 245 8.20 -5.30 20.24
N ALA A 246 9.24 -5.93 20.80
CA ALA A 246 10.04 -5.41 21.90
C ALA A 246 11.52 -5.51 21.55
#